data_AF-A0A9W5R9L7-F1
#
_entry.id   AF-A0A9W5R9L7-F1
#
_cell.length_a   1.000
_cell.length_b   1.000
_cell.length_c   1.000
_cell.angle_alpha   90.00
_cell.angle_beta   90.00
_cell.angle_gamma   90.00
#
_symmetry.space_group_name_H-M   'P 1'
#
loop_
_entity.id
_entity.type
_entity.pdbx_description
1 polymer ?
#
loop_
_entity_poly.entity_id
_entity_poly.type
_entity_poly.pdbx_seq_one_letter_code
_entity_poly.pdbx_strand_id
1 'polypeptide(L)' 'MKFNKDKQGTVMIFDAKTGYWDCCTNVPSHIRLFTLKTMEISGGIKVLTAHEGKPTSIRVSFFKEDINLREALKSNV' A
#
# COMPACT_ATOMS: atom_id res chain seq x y z
N MET A 1 13.80 -13.31 -2.86
CA MET A 1 14.33 -12.58 -1.69
C MET A 1 13.41 -12.78 -0.48
N LYS A 2 13.94 -13.15 0.69
CA LYS A 2 13.19 -13.18 1.95
C LYS A 2 13.65 -11.98 2.79
N PHE A 3 12.84 -10.92 2.86
CA PHE A 3 13.08 -9.83 3.80
C PHE A 3 12.83 -10.34 5.22
N ASN A 4 13.71 -10.01 6.18
CA ASN A 4 13.44 -10.31 7.59
C ASN A 4 12.09 -9.65 7.96
N LYS A 5 11.15 -10.43 8.52
CA LYS A 5 9.84 -9.93 8.96
C LYS A 5 9.97 -8.76 9.94
N ASP A 6 11.00 -8.75 10.78
CA ASP A 6 11.22 -7.69 11.77
C ASP A 6 11.62 -6.35 11.12
N LYS A 7 12.06 -6.38 9.86
CA LYS A 7 12.41 -5.19 9.08
C LYS A 7 11.29 -4.74 8.14
N GLN A 8 10.17 -5.46 8.12
CA GLN A 8 9.01 -5.12 7.32
C GLN A 8 8.05 -4.28 8.15
N GLY A 9 7.49 -3.25 7.54
CA GLY A 9 6.61 -2.32 8.21
C GLY A 9 5.76 -1.54 7.21
N THR A 10 4.68 -1.00 7.73
CA THR A 10 3.86 -0.03 7.01
C THR A 10 3.65 1.16 7.92
N VAL A 11 3.98 2.33 7.41
CA VAL A 11 3.69 3.60 8.06
C VAL A 11 2.53 4.22 7.30
N MET A 12 1.48 4.59 8.03
CA MET A 12 0.31 5.27 7.48
C MET A 12 0.15 6.60 8.22
N ILE A 13 0.00 7.68 7.46
CA ILE A 13 -0.23 9.02 7.98
C ILE A 13 -1.55 9.51 7.40
N PHE A 14 -2.46 9.96 8.26
CA PHE A 14 -3.70 10.58 7.84
C PHE A 14 -3.57 12.10 7.88
N ASP A 15 -3.82 12.75 6.75
CA ASP A 15 -3.97 14.20 6.69
C ASP A 15 -5.45 14.54 6.81
N ALA A 16 -5.85 15.04 7.99
CA ALA A 16 -7.22 15.42 8.27
C ALA A 16 -7.70 16.64 7.46
N LYS A 17 -6.79 17.51 6.98
CA LYS A 17 -7.18 18.66 6.15
C LYS A 17 -7.60 18.23 4.76
N THR A 18 -6.84 17.32 4.16
CA THR A 18 -7.08 16.88 2.80
C THR A 18 -7.95 15.63 2.72
N GLY A 19 -8.09 14.88 3.82
CA GLY A 19 -8.82 13.61 3.86
C GLY A 19 -8.04 12.44 3.24
N TYR A 20 -6.75 12.62 2.96
CA TYR A 20 -5.91 11.59 2.35
C TYR A 20 -5.14 10.80 3.40
N TRP A 21 -4.97 9.51 3.10
CA TRP A 21 -3.93 8.68 3.69
C TRP A 21 -2.69 8.71 2.81
N ASP A 22 -1.54 8.78 3.46
CA ASP A 22 -0.23 8.58 2.85
C ASP A 22 0.44 7.39 3.51
N CYS A 23 0.70 6.34 2.73
CA CYS A 23 1.14 5.05 3.23
C CYS A 23 2.46 4.66 2.57
N CYS A 24 3.48 4.36 3.38
CA CYS A 24 4.73 3.78 2.92
C CYS A 24 4.85 2.34 3.42
N THR A 25 5.11 1.40 2.52
CA THR A 25 5.20 -0.02 2.87
C THR A 25 6.33 -0.73 2.13
N ASN A 26 7.05 -1.58 2.86
CA ASN A 26 7.97 -2.58 2.31
C ASN A 26 7.46 -4.02 2.59
N VAL A 27 6.21 -4.17 3.03
CA VAL A 27 5.58 -5.48 3.30
C VAL A 27 5.11 -6.07 1.97
N PRO A 28 5.62 -7.25 1.54
CA PRO A 28 5.30 -7.80 0.22
C PRO A 28 3.81 -8.03 -0.04
N SER A 29 3.04 -8.45 0.97
CA SER A 29 1.58 -8.63 0.82
C SER A 29 0.84 -7.31 0.61
N HIS A 30 1.29 -6.22 1.24
CA HIS A 30 0.70 -4.89 1.06
C HIS A 30 1.09 -4.31 -0.29
N ILE A 31 2.37 -4.43 -0.67
CA ILE A 31 2.82 -4.05 -2.03
C ILE A 31 1.95 -4.76 -3.06
N ARG A 32 1.83 -6.09 -2.94
CA ARG A 32 0.99 -6.89 -3.83
C ARG A 32 -0.47 -6.42 -3.80
N LEU A 33 -1.05 -6.11 -2.64
CA LEU A 33 -2.42 -5.59 -2.52
C LEU A 33 -2.59 -4.30 -3.31
N PHE A 34 -1.71 -3.31 -3.08
CA PHE A 34 -1.78 -2.01 -3.75
C PHE A 34 -1.40 -2.07 -5.23
N THR A 35 -0.58 -3.03 -5.67
CA THR A 35 -0.21 -3.14 -7.10
C THR A 35 -1.15 -4.04 -7.90
N LEU A 36 -1.76 -5.08 -7.30
CA LEU A 36 -2.71 -5.97 -7.98
C LEU A 36 -4.10 -5.38 -8.04
N LYS A 37 -4.53 -4.75 -6.94
CA LYS A 37 -5.64 -3.84 -7.05
C LYS A 37 -5.04 -2.60 -7.71
N THR A 38 -5.14 -2.49 -9.04
CA THR A 38 -5.49 -1.21 -9.67
C THR A 38 -6.86 -0.80 -9.10
N MET A 39 -6.92 -0.62 -7.78
CA MET A 39 -7.98 0.06 -7.11
C MET A 39 -8.01 1.42 -7.78
N GLU A 40 -9.21 1.91 -8.02
CA GLU A 40 -9.49 3.32 -8.23
C GLU A 40 -9.17 4.08 -6.94
N ILE A 41 -7.98 3.88 -6.38
CA ILE A 41 -7.43 4.75 -5.36
C ILE A 41 -7.32 6.09 -6.03
N SER A 42 -8.09 7.05 -5.53
CA SER A 42 -8.15 8.43 -6.03
C SER A 42 -6.78 9.14 -6.03
N GLY A 43 -5.79 8.57 -5.34
CA GLY A 43 -4.41 9.03 -5.36
C GLY A 43 -3.51 8.21 -6.27
N GLY A 44 -2.25 8.06 -5.87
CA GLY A 44 -1.21 7.47 -6.73
C GLY A 44 -0.31 6.51 -5.99
N ILE A 45 0.24 5.55 -6.74
CA ILE A 45 1.29 4.65 -6.26
C ILE A 45 2.62 5.11 -6.84
N LYS A 46 3.60 5.31 -5.97
CA LYS A 46 4.99 5.56 -6.33
C LYS A 46 5.85 4.40 -5.84
N VAL A 47 6.56 3.75 -6.75
CA VAL A 47 7.61 2.79 -6.38
C VAL A 47 8.79 3.57 -5.80
N LEU A 48 9.20 3.25 -4.58
CA LEU A 48 10.34 3.89 -3.92
C LEU A 48 11.63 3.10 -4.18
N THR A 49 11.54 1.77 -4.10
CA THR A 49 12.64 0.87 -4.41
C THR A 49 12.14 -0.36 -5.17
N ALA A 50 13.00 -0.92 -6.03
CA ALA A 50 12.73 -2.14 -6.76
C ALA A 50 13.98 -3.03 -6.83
N HIS A 51 13.78 -4.32 -7.00
CA HIS A 51 14.84 -5.31 -7.23
C HIS A 51 14.37 -6.30 -8.30
N GLU A 52 15.18 -6.52 -9.34
CA GLU A 52 14.82 -7.39 -10.49
C GLU A 52 13.46 -7.02 -11.12
N GLY A 53 13.18 -5.72 -11.26
CA GLY A 53 11.91 -5.22 -11.80
C GLY A 53 10.70 -5.38 -10.87
N LYS A 54 10.87 -5.91 -9.65
CA LYS A 54 9.80 -6.08 -8.67
C LYS A 54 9.87 -4.98 -7.60
N PRO A 55 8.77 -4.25 -7.32
CA PRO A 55 8.73 -3.27 -6.24
C PRO A 55 9.06 -3.93 -4.89
N THR A 56 9.99 -3.34 -4.15
CA THR A 56 10.39 -3.78 -2.80
C THR A 56 9.95 -2.78 -1.73
N SER A 57 9.65 -1.55 -2.11
CA SER A 57 8.90 -0.61 -1.29
C SER A 57 8.11 0.37 -2.17
N ILE A 58 6.95 0.79 -1.67
CA ILE A 58 6.06 1.74 -2.36
C ILE A 58 5.57 2.82 -1.38
N ARG A 59 5.22 3.97 -1.94
CA ARG A 59 4.38 4.98 -1.30
C ARG A 59 3.05 5.02 -2.04
N VAL A 60 1.95 5.01 -1.32
CA VAL A 60 0.62 5.10 -1.90
C VAL A 60 -0.17 6.18 -1.18
N SER A 61 -0.81 7.05 -1.95
CA SER A 61 -1.78 8.01 -1.44
C SER A 61 -3.18 7.63 -1.92
N PHE A 62 -4.18 7.80 -1.05
CA PHE A 62 -5.58 7.55 -1.39
C PHE A 62 -6.51 8.28 -0.42
N PHE A 63 -7.74 8.52 -0.84
CA PHE A 63 -8.74 9.21 -0.03
C PHE A 63 -9.32 8.24 1.01
N LYS A 64 -9.74 8.72 2.18
CA LYS A 64 -10.18 7.85 3.29
C LYS A 64 -11.32 6.90 2.92
N GLU A 65 -12.15 7.26 1.94
CA GLU A 65 -13.27 6.46 1.42
C GLU A 65 -12.81 5.30 0.52
N ASP A 66 -11.61 5.37 -0.08
CA ASP A 66 -11.09 4.34 -0.98
C ASP A 66 -10.73 3.05 -0.23
N ILE A 67 -10.47 3.17 1.08
CA ILE A 67 -10.28 2.03 1.97
C ILE A 67 -11.66 1.51 2.41
N ASN A 68 -12.30 0.76 1.52
CA ASN A 68 -13.36 -0.16 1.93
C ASN A 68 -12.70 -1.49 2.36
N LEU A 69 -12.03 -1.49 3.54
CA LEU A 69 -11.36 -2.69 4.12
C LEU A 69 -12.28 -3.91 4.11
N ARG A 70 -13.58 -3.69 4.25
CA ARG A 70 -14.61 -4.72 4.29
C ARG A 70 -14.66 -5.54 3.01
N GLU A 71 -14.37 -4.94 1.85
CA GLU A 71 -14.28 -5.69 0.58
C GLU A 71 -12.89 -6.28 0.37
N ALA A 72 -11.83 -5.58 0.78
CA ALA A 72 -10.46 -6.10 0.67
C ALA A 72 -10.22 -7.36 1.51
N LEU A 73 -10.93 -7.50 2.63
CA LEU A 73 -10.85 -8.67 3.52
C LEU A 73 -11.76 -9.83 3.10
N LYS A 74 -12.81 -9.59 2.28
CA LYS A 74 -13.71 -10.67 1.80
C LYS A 74 -13.09 -11.54 0.70
N SER A 75 -12.10 -11.03 -0.05
CA SER A 75 -11.46 -11.78 -1.14
C SER A 75 -10.36 -12.75 -0.71
N ASN A 76 -10.18 -12.99 0.60
CA ASN A 76 -9.17 -13.91 1.15
C ASN A 76 -9.78 -15.03 2.01
N VAL A 77 -11.06 -15.37 1.80
CA VAL A 77 -11.68 -16.60 2.34
C VAL A 77 -11.99 -17.53 1.19
#